data_AF-A0A6A3BXA2-F1
#
_entry.id   AF-A0A6A3BXA2-F1
#
_cell.length_a   1.000
_cell.length_b   1.000
_cell.length_c   1.000
_cell.angle_alpha   90.00
_cell.angle_beta   90.00
_cell.angle_gamma   90.00
#
_symmetry.space_group_name_H-M   'P 1'
#
loop_
_entity.id
_entity.type
_entity.pdbx_description
1 polymer ?
#
loop_
_entity_poly.entity_id
_entity_poly.type
_entity_poly.pdbx_seq_one_letter_code
_entity_poly.pdbx_strand_id
1 'polypeptide(L)'
;MTADNSFSKTICSICYEDLKPIVEDLQSISICGHVFHELCLQQWFEYCSSSTKKYNCPVCKQTCIRHNATRLYFQSVGDQTQSLCSQKLIDREEDAESLRIEVKRLLVKVSGLGSALERQEKEQIHINEELCLCKEQKKREMALKNEALREKASIQQKLSSKSEELSKSNSECSRLEQRNLALAKELAVLKLVADLDLEQDEMLKLASVGNEGSSQDVVDNLIRSYKELMAKCNLLGRVQELDTLIEVKDNEVLRTLKASKTDGEGVVLIVDGNSDSSNAKNSSKEQLMQRPVLPSNNLDETRVSRSTNQWSNWLKLFVDTSLARAQSSSPANKLDNSYSMIGQLELLV
;
A
#
# COMPACT_ATOMS: atom_id res chain seq x y z
N MET A 1 -2.69 -23.03 49.52
CA MET A 1 -2.00 -21.85 50.07
C MET A 1 -1.30 -22.26 51.35
N THR A 2 -0.32 -23.15 51.19
CA THR A 2 0.95 -23.00 51.88
C THR A 2 1.34 -21.54 51.74
N ALA A 3 1.21 -20.77 52.81
CA ALA A 3 2.04 -19.61 52.96
C ALA A 3 3.42 -20.16 53.34
N ASP A 4 4.09 -20.80 52.38
CA ASP A 4 5.54 -20.79 52.36
C ASP A 4 5.86 -19.33 52.29
N ASN A 5 6.20 -18.78 53.45
CA ASN A 5 6.65 -17.43 53.58
C ASN A 5 7.93 -17.41 52.76
N SER A 6 7.82 -16.98 51.50
CA SER A 6 8.92 -16.85 50.55
C SER A 6 9.77 -15.67 50.98
N PHE A 7 10.34 -15.77 52.18
CA PHE A 7 11.57 -15.10 52.51
C PHE A 7 12.52 -15.47 51.39
N SER A 8 12.87 -14.47 50.58
CA SER A 8 13.87 -14.55 49.52
C SER A 8 15.07 -15.31 50.07
N LYS A 9 15.19 -16.59 49.69
CA LYS A 9 16.24 -17.44 50.20
C LYS A 9 17.56 -16.80 49.81
N THR A 10 18.40 -16.50 50.79
CA THR A 10 19.74 -15.99 50.53
C THR A 10 20.59 -17.12 49.96
N ILE A 11 21.18 -16.91 48.79
CA ILE A 11 22.00 -17.89 48.08
C ILE A 11 23.47 -17.49 48.10
N CYS A 12 24.37 -18.48 48.06
CA CYS A 12 25.78 -18.21 47.83
C CYS A 12 26.01 -17.92 46.35
N SER A 13 26.53 -16.74 46.00
CA SER A 13 26.74 -16.39 44.59
C SER A 13 27.95 -17.07 43.93
N ILE A 14 28.65 -17.98 44.63
CA ILE A 14 29.77 -18.76 44.09
C ILE A 14 29.28 -20.12 43.61
N CYS A 15 28.51 -20.84 44.45
CA CYS A 15 27.98 -22.16 44.12
C CYS A 15 26.49 -22.17 43.71
N TYR A 16 25.79 -21.04 43.85
CA TYR A 16 24.36 -20.86 43.58
C TYR A 16 23.41 -21.69 44.45
N GLU A 17 23.91 -22.26 45.54
CA GLU A 17 23.10 -23.01 46.52
C GLU A 17 22.56 -22.12 47.65
N ASP A 18 21.47 -22.58 48.28
CA ASP A 18 20.87 -21.94 49.46
C ASP A 18 21.88 -21.84 50.61
N LEU A 19 21.99 -20.65 51.23
CA LEU A 19 22.75 -20.49 52.48
C LEU A 19 21.91 -21.05 53.63
N LYS A 20 22.48 -21.94 54.44
CA LYS A 20 21.81 -22.49 55.63
C LYS A 20 22.52 -22.08 56.93
N PRO A 21 22.21 -20.90 57.50
CA PRO A 21 22.88 -20.33 58.68
C PRO A 21 23.01 -21.23 59.92
N ILE A 22 22.12 -22.23 60.07
CA ILE A 22 22.05 -23.11 61.24
C ILE A 22 23.00 -24.31 61.08
N VAL A 23 23.20 -24.81 59.86
CA VAL A 23 23.90 -26.08 59.60
C VAL A 23 25.23 -25.91 58.85
N GLU A 24 25.41 -24.78 58.18
CA GLU A 24 26.57 -24.51 57.34
C GLU A 24 27.38 -23.34 57.88
N ASP A 25 28.69 -23.42 57.68
CA ASP A 25 29.61 -22.35 58.02
C ASP A 25 29.57 -21.25 56.98
N LEU A 26 29.15 -20.06 57.40
CA LEU A 26 29.02 -18.89 56.55
C LEU A 26 30.08 -17.83 56.90
N GLN A 27 30.65 -17.21 55.88
CA GLN A 27 31.55 -16.07 56.03
C GLN A 27 30.98 -14.82 55.36
N SER A 28 31.14 -13.67 56.02
CA SER A 28 30.87 -12.37 55.44
C SER A 28 32.15 -11.60 55.17
N ILE A 29 32.17 -10.80 54.12
CA ILE A 29 33.25 -9.84 53.88
C ILE A 29 32.88 -8.54 54.61
N SER A 30 33.54 -8.25 55.73
CA SER A 30 33.22 -7.15 56.65
C SER A 30 33.10 -5.77 55.99
N ILE A 31 33.90 -5.51 54.95
CA ILE A 31 33.89 -4.22 54.24
C ILE A 31 32.68 -4.03 53.30
N CYS A 32 31.99 -5.09 52.89
CA CYS A 32 30.90 -5.01 51.91
C CYS A 32 29.65 -5.82 52.25
N GLY A 33 29.66 -6.58 53.34
CA GLY A 33 28.51 -7.31 53.86
C GLY A 33 28.07 -8.56 53.07
N HIS A 34 28.67 -8.86 51.93
CA HIS A 34 28.31 -10.04 51.14
C HIS A 34 28.68 -11.33 51.88
N VAL A 35 27.77 -12.30 51.86
CA VAL A 35 27.84 -13.57 52.59
C VAL A 35 27.98 -14.75 51.63
N PHE A 36 28.83 -15.71 51.98
CA PHE A 36 29.13 -16.90 51.21
C PHE A 36 29.31 -18.11 52.14
N HIS A 37 29.25 -19.33 51.61
CA HIS A 37 29.79 -20.49 52.32
C HIS A 37 31.29 -20.31 52.57
N GLU A 38 31.75 -20.71 53.75
CA GLU A 38 33.15 -20.60 54.17
C GLU A 38 34.10 -21.20 53.13
N LEU A 39 33.84 -22.44 52.69
CA LEU A 39 34.67 -23.14 51.71
C LEU A 39 34.67 -22.45 50.35
N CYS A 40 33.53 -21.94 49.90
CA CYS A 40 33.42 -21.26 48.60
C CYS A 40 34.27 -19.99 48.57
N LEU A 41 34.22 -19.19 49.63
CA LEU A 41 35.01 -17.95 49.71
C LEU A 41 36.52 -18.24 49.88
N GLN A 42 36.89 -19.26 50.64
CA GLN A 42 38.28 -19.68 50.79
C GLN A 42 38.89 -20.15 49.46
N GLN A 43 38.16 -20.99 48.71
CA GLN A 43 38.62 -21.47 47.41
C GLN A 43 38.71 -20.34 46.37
N TRP A 44 37.78 -19.39 46.41
CA TRP A 44 37.85 -18.17 45.60
C TRP A 44 39.13 -17.37 45.88
N PHE A 45 39.47 -17.19 47.16
CA PHE A 45 40.70 -16.51 47.57
C PHE A 45 41.96 -17.27 47.17
N GLU A 46 41.95 -18.60 47.19
CA GLU A 46 43.07 -19.42 46.74
C GLU A 46 43.29 -19.29 45.23
N TYR A 47 42.22 -19.38 44.43
CA TYR A 47 42.28 -19.20 42.98
C TYR A 47 42.84 -17.82 42.58
N CYS A 48 42.41 -16.75 43.26
CA CYS A 48 42.86 -15.38 42.99
C CYS A 48 44.27 -15.05 43.50
N SER A 49 44.87 -15.85 44.39
CA SER A 49 46.18 -15.58 45.01
C SER A 49 47.37 -15.76 44.06
N SER A 50 47.14 -16.30 42.86
CA SER A 50 48.19 -16.66 41.89
C SER A 50 48.85 -15.47 41.18
N SER A 51 48.23 -14.28 41.17
CA SER A 51 48.73 -13.14 40.37
C SER A 51 49.09 -11.88 41.16
N THR A 52 48.43 -11.58 42.28
CA THR A 52 48.82 -10.53 43.25
C THR A 52 48.16 -10.86 44.59
N LYS A 53 48.76 -10.55 45.75
CA LYS A 53 48.21 -10.83 47.11
C LYS A 53 46.94 -10.01 47.46
N LYS A 54 46.06 -9.77 46.49
CA LYS A 54 44.86 -8.95 46.60
C LYS A 54 43.64 -9.86 46.49
N TYR A 55 42.85 -9.92 47.56
CA TYR A 55 41.58 -10.63 47.56
C TYR A 55 40.49 -9.67 47.09
N ASN A 56 39.47 -10.16 46.38
CA ASN A 56 38.36 -9.31 45.93
C ASN A 56 37.03 -10.03 46.19
N CYS A 57 36.00 -9.26 46.56
CA CYS A 57 34.65 -9.78 46.71
C CYS A 57 34.13 -10.37 45.37
N PRO A 58 33.59 -11.61 45.36
CA PRO A 58 33.00 -12.20 44.15
C PRO A 58 31.88 -11.34 43.54
N VAL A 59 31.11 -10.63 44.38
CA VAL A 59 29.93 -9.85 43.96
C VAL A 59 30.32 -8.45 43.52
N CYS A 60 30.79 -7.60 44.45
CA CYS A 60 31.03 -6.19 44.16
C CYS A 60 32.46 -5.86 43.68
N LYS A 61 33.34 -6.87 43.60
CA LYS A 61 34.76 -6.74 43.20
C LYS A 61 35.61 -5.82 44.08
N GLN A 62 35.07 -5.33 45.19
CA GLN A 62 35.80 -4.54 46.18
C GLN A 62 37.02 -5.33 46.69
N THR A 63 38.19 -4.69 46.70
CA THR A 63 39.41 -5.29 47.24
C THR A 63 39.29 -5.46 48.74
N CYS A 64 39.56 -6.67 49.19
CA CYS A 64 39.62 -7.08 50.59
C CYS A 64 40.95 -7.78 50.88
N ILE A 65 41.18 -8.02 52.16
CA ILE A 65 42.30 -8.79 52.69
C ILE A 65 41.74 -9.99 53.43
N ARG A 66 42.51 -11.08 53.56
CA ARG A 66 42.01 -12.35 54.12
C ARG A 66 41.28 -12.18 55.46
N HIS A 67 41.74 -11.27 56.32
CA HIS A 67 41.13 -11.01 57.63
C HIS A 67 39.79 -10.25 57.57
N ASN A 68 39.38 -9.75 56.40
CA ASN A 68 38.06 -9.17 56.20
C ASN A 68 36.97 -10.24 56.04
N ALA A 69 37.35 -11.51 55.81
CA ALA A 69 36.40 -12.61 55.82
C ALA A 69 36.20 -13.08 57.27
N THR A 70 35.01 -12.79 57.81
CA THR A 70 34.65 -13.12 59.19
C THR A 70 33.58 -14.19 59.18
N ARG A 71 33.79 -15.24 59.97
CA ARG A 71 32.79 -16.28 60.19
C ARG A 71 31.60 -15.72 60.95
N LEU A 72 30.41 -15.97 60.44
CA LEU A 72 29.15 -15.61 61.09
C LEU A 72 28.76 -16.73 62.05
N TYR A 73 28.37 -16.34 63.27
CA TYR A 73 27.80 -17.25 64.26
C TYR A 73 26.36 -16.84 64.52
N PHE A 74 25.44 -17.78 64.34
CA PHE A 74 24.03 -17.56 64.59
C PHE A 74 23.67 -18.20 65.92
N GLN A 75 23.32 -17.38 66.92
CA GLN A 75 22.76 -17.88 68.16
C GLN A 75 21.32 -18.32 67.87
N SER A 76 21.13 -19.63 67.67
CA SER A 76 19.80 -20.19 67.50
C SER A 76 19.00 -19.98 68.79
N VAL A 77 17.98 -19.13 68.74
CA VAL A 77 16.87 -19.16 69.70
C VAL A 77 15.95 -20.27 69.21
N GLY A 78 16.20 -21.49 69.71
CA GLY A 78 15.65 -22.70 69.11
C GLY A 78 14.13 -22.66 68.96
N ASP A 79 13.65 -22.86 67.74
CA ASP A 79 12.42 -23.62 67.52
C ASP A 79 12.81 -25.09 67.63
N GLN A 80 12.44 -25.73 68.74
CA GLN A 80 12.57 -27.17 68.98
C GLN A 80 11.72 -27.93 67.95
N THR A 81 12.24 -28.15 66.75
CA THR A 81 11.60 -29.07 65.81
C THR A 81 12.55 -30.04 65.14
N GLN A 82 13.88 -29.86 65.22
CA GLN A 82 14.82 -30.79 64.58
C GLN A 82 16.11 -31.00 65.40
N SER A 83 15.97 -31.60 66.58
CA SER A 83 17.07 -32.35 67.22
C SER A 83 16.49 -33.41 68.16
N LEU A 84 16.02 -34.51 67.57
CA LEU A 84 15.71 -35.73 68.30
C LEU A 84 16.54 -36.87 67.72
N CYS A 85 17.85 -36.82 67.97
CA CYS A 85 18.64 -38.04 68.05
C CYS A 85 19.41 -38.01 69.36
N SER A 86 19.08 -38.96 70.23
CA SER A 86 19.77 -39.25 71.50
C SER A 86 19.56 -38.24 72.63
N GLN A 87 18.39 -38.28 73.28
CA GLN A 87 18.30 -38.79 74.66
C GLN A 87 16.85 -38.69 75.16
N LYS A 88 16.38 -39.76 75.82
CA LYS A 88 15.16 -39.86 76.66
C LYS A 88 13.83 -40.12 75.94
N LEU A 89 13.55 -41.42 75.80
CA LEU A 89 12.30 -42.03 76.27
C LEU A 89 11.82 -41.37 77.57
N ILE A 90 10.49 -41.17 77.69
CA ILE A 90 9.71 -40.57 78.80
C ILE A 90 9.22 -39.14 78.48
N ASP A 91 8.21 -39.06 77.60
CA ASP A 91 6.91 -38.41 77.86
C ASP A 91 6.03 -38.62 76.63
N ARG A 92 5.32 -39.74 76.64
CA ARG A 92 4.46 -40.18 75.54
C ARG A 92 3.01 -39.87 75.93
N GLU A 93 2.68 -38.60 75.99
CA GLU A 93 1.30 -38.12 76.02
C GLU A 93 1.25 -36.70 75.43
N GLU A 94 1.47 -36.61 74.11
CA GLU A 94 0.94 -35.47 73.36
C GLU A 94 -0.57 -35.47 73.61
N ASP A 95 -1.03 -34.48 74.39
CA ASP A 95 -2.39 -34.31 74.83
C ASP A 95 -3.38 -34.50 73.66
N ALA A 96 -4.22 -35.53 73.74
CA ALA A 96 -5.15 -35.90 72.68
C ALA A 96 -6.08 -34.73 72.30
N GLU A 97 -6.31 -33.76 73.20
CA GLU A 97 -7.04 -32.53 72.89
C GLU A 97 -6.26 -31.60 71.97
N SER A 98 -4.96 -31.42 72.18
CA SER A 98 -4.10 -30.61 71.33
C SER A 98 -4.08 -31.13 69.88
N LEU A 99 -4.01 -32.45 69.70
CA LEU A 99 -4.12 -33.07 68.37
C LEU A 99 -5.50 -32.87 67.74
N ARG A 100 -6.60 -32.96 68.52
CA ARG A 100 -7.96 -32.69 68.02
C ARG A 100 -8.12 -31.25 67.56
N ILE A 101 -7.57 -30.28 68.29
CA ILE A 101 -7.58 -28.86 67.92
C ILE A 101 -6.80 -28.64 66.61
N GLU A 102 -5.62 -29.23 66.49
CA GLU A 102 -4.79 -29.11 65.30
C GLU A 102 -5.47 -29.75 64.06
N VAL A 103 -6.10 -30.92 64.21
CA VAL A 103 -6.89 -31.55 63.14
C VAL A 103 -8.03 -30.63 62.70
N LYS A 104 -8.79 -30.03 63.62
CA LYS A 104 -9.84 -29.06 63.28
C LYS A 104 -9.27 -27.85 62.53
N ARG A 105 -8.13 -27.32 62.98
CA ARG A 105 -7.45 -26.19 62.31
C ARG A 105 -7.01 -26.56 60.90
N LEU A 106 -6.45 -27.76 60.70
CA LEU A 106 -6.04 -28.26 59.39
C LEU A 106 -7.23 -28.51 58.48
N LEU A 107 -8.33 -29.05 58.99
CA LEU A 107 -9.57 -29.22 58.23
C LEU A 107 -10.08 -27.88 57.68
N VAL A 108 -10.14 -26.83 58.52
CA VAL A 108 -10.53 -25.48 58.06
C VAL A 108 -9.57 -24.96 56.98
N LYS A 109 -8.26 -25.14 57.16
CA LYS A 109 -7.28 -24.75 56.14
C LYS A 109 -7.52 -25.52 54.84
N VAL A 110 -7.67 -26.84 54.88
CA VAL A 110 -7.92 -27.68 53.69
C VAL A 110 -9.19 -27.26 52.97
N SER A 111 -10.29 -27.01 53.70
CA SER A 111 -11.52 -26.49 53.11
C SER A 111 -11.31 -25.13 52.44
N GLY A 112 -10.58 -24.21 53.08
CA GLY A 112 -10.25 -22.90 52.50
C GLY A 112 -9.38 -23.02 51.25
N LEU A 113 -8.42 -23.96 51.23
CA LEU A 113 -7.60 -24.24 50.05
C LEU A 113 -8.43 -24.85 48.91
N GLY A 114 -9.36 -25.75 49.22
CA GLY A 114 -10.29 -26.32 48.25
C GLY A 114 -11.10 -25.24 47.55
N SER A 115 -11.75 -24.36 48.30
CA SER A 115 -12.54 -23.26 47.71
C SER A 115 -11.69 -22.26 46.92
N ALA A 116 -10.43 -22.05 47.30
CA ALA A 116 -9.52 -21.20 46.52
C ALA A 116 -9.12 -21.86 45.19
N LEU A 117 -8.85 -23.17 45.20
CA LEU A 117 -8.49 -23.92 43.99
C LEU A 117 -9.66 -23.97 43.00
N GLU A 118 -10.88 -24.23 43.47
CA GLU A 118 -12.08 -24.22 42.62
C GLU A 118 -12.33 -22.86 41.97
N ARG A 119 -12.05 -21.76 42.69
CA ARG A 119 -12.16 -20.41 42.12
C ARG A 119 -11.12 -20.19 41.03
N GLN A 120 -9.88 -20.59 41.28
CA GLN A 120 -8.79 -20.45 40.32
C GLN A 120 -9.03 -21.31 39.06
N GLU A 121 -9.58 -22.51 39.21
CA GLU A 121 -9.97 -23.37 38.08
C GLU A 121 -11.03 -22.70 37.20
N LYS A 122 -12.05 -22.08 37.81
CA LYS A 122 -13.07 -21.32 37.07
C LYS A 122 -12.49 -20.11 36.33
N GLU A 123 -11.61 -19.36 36.99
CA GLU A 123 -10.92 -18.23 36.37
C GLU A 123 -10.03 -18.68 35.20
N GLN A 124 -9.32 -19.81 35.35
CA GLN A 124 -8.50 -20.38 34.29
C GLN A 124 -9.33 -20.79 33.08
N ILE A 125 -10.49 -21.43 33.31
CA ILE A 125 -11.43 -21.79 32.23
C ILE A 125 -11.91 -20.53 31.51
N HIS A 126 -12.36 -19.51 32.24
CA HIS A 126 -12.82 -18.25 31.69
C HIS A 126 -11.74 -17.56 30.83
N ILE A 127 -10.52 -17.41 31.36
CA ILE A 127 -9.40 -16.81 30.63
C ILE A 127 -9.07 -17.60 29.36
N ASN A 128 -9.15 -18.93 29.42
CA ASN A 128 -8.90 -19.76 28.25
C ASN A 128 -9.98 -19.59 27.16
N GLU A 129 -11.24 -19.42 27.55
CA GLU A 129 -12.34 -19.09 26.63
C GLU A 129 -12.13 -17.71 25.98
N GLU A 130 -11.80 -16.68 26.77
CA GLU A 130 -11.48 -15.34 26.24
C GLU A 130 -10.27 -15.37 25.28
N LEU A 131 -9.24 -16.14 25.62
CA LEU A 131 -8.08 -16.32 24.75
C LEU A 131 -8.46 -17.00 23.42
N CYS A 132 -9.39 -17.96 23.45
CA CYS A 132 -9.91 -18.58 22.24
C CYS A 132 -10.64 -17.57 21.35
N LEU A 133 -11.53 -16.75 21.95
CA LEU A 133 -12.24 -15.69 21.23
C LEU A 133 -11.29 -14.66 20.62
N CYS A 134 -10.29 -14.22 21.37
CA CYS A 134 -9.26 -13.30 20.88
C CYS A 134 -8.48 -13.87 19.70
N LYS A 135 -8.11 -15.16 19.74
CA LYS A 135 -7.41 -15.83 18.63
C LYS A 135 -8.27 -15.85 17.36
N GLU A 136 -9.55 -16.17 17.47
CA GLU A 136 -10.46 -16.19 16.33
C GLU A 136 -10.77 -14.80 15.78
N GLN A 137 -10.86 -13.79 16.65
CA GLN A 137 -11.01 -12.41 16.21
C GLN A 137 -9.77 -11.93 15.43
N LYS A 138 -8.56 -12.20 15.94
CA LYS A 138 -7.31 -11.88 15.25
C LYS A 138 -7.24 -12.50 13.86
N LYS A 139 -7.67 -13.75 13.70
CA LYS A 139 -7.72 -14.42 12.39
C LYS A 139 -8.68 -13.72 11.43
N ARG A 140 -9.88 -13.34 11.90
CA ARG A 140 -10.87 -12.59 11.11
C ARG A 140 -10.34 -11.22 10.67
N GLU A 141 -9.74 -10.47 11.59
CA GLU A 141 -9.16 -9.16 11.28
C GLU A 141 -7.99 -9.27 10.29
N MET A 142 -7.15 -10.30 10.40
CA MET A 142 -6.07 -10.56 9.44
C MET A 142 -6.63 -10.88 8.05
N ALA A 143 -7.72 -11.66 7.96
CA ALA A 143 -8.37 -11.97 6.69
C ALA A 143 -8.93 -10.71 6.02
N LEU A 144 -9.63 -9.86 6.78
CA LEU A 144 -10.15 -8.58 6.31
C LEU A 144 -9.04 -7.63 5.84
N LYS A 145 -7.92 -7.56 6.60
CA LYS A 145 -6.76 -6.76 6.21
C LYS A 145 -6.16 -7.24 4.88
N ASN A 146 -6.05 -8.54 4.68
CA ASN A 146 -5.54 -9.11 3.42
C ASN A 146 -6.48 -8.83 2.24
N GLU A 147 -7.78 -8.86 2.45
CA GLU A 147 -8.77 -8.50 1.43
C GLU A 147 -8.68 -7.03 1.03
N ALA A 148 -8.65 -6.12 1.99
CA ALA A 148 -8.46 -4.69 1.74
C ALA A 148 -7.14 -4.39 0.99
N LEU A 149 -6.06 -5.13 1.29
CA LEU A 149 -4.80 -5.01 0.56
C LEU A 149 -4.91 -5.45 -0.91
N ARG A 150 -5.65 -6.53 -1.20
CA ARG A 150 -5.90 -6.99 -2.58
C ARG A 150 -6.74 -5.98 -3.35
N GLU A 151 -7.79 -5.44 -2.73
CA GLU A 151 -8.63 -4.41 -3.34
C GLU A 151 -7.82 -3.14 -3.63
N LYS A 152 -7.01 -2.69 -2.67
CA LYS A 152 -6.10 -1.55 -2.86
C LYS A 152 -5.15 -1.78 -4.03
N ALA A 153 -4.56 -2.97 -4.15
CA ALA A 153 -3.66 -3.29 -5.26
C ALA A 153 -4.39 -3.26 -6.61
N SER A 154 -5.61 -3.82 -6.68
CA SER A 154 -6.45 -3.80 -7.88
C SER A 154 -6.83 -2.37 -8.29
N ILE A 155 -7.24 -1.54 -7.33
CA ILE A 155 -7.56 -0.12 -7.57
C ILE A 155 -6.32 0.64 -8.04
N GLN A 156 -5.17 0.43 -7.41
CA GLN A 156 -3.91 1.08 -7.78
C GLN A 156 -3.50 0.71 -9.21
N GLN A 157 -3.63 -0.57 -9.59
CA GLN A 157 -3.36 -1.04 -10.94
C GLN A 157 -4.28 -0.33 -11.95
N LYS A 158 -5.59 -0.32 -11.70
CA LYS A 158 -6.57 0.33 -12.58
C LYS A 158 -6.31 1.83 -12.72
N LEU A 159 -5.94 2.49 -11.64
CA LEU A 159 -5.57 3.91 -11.63
C LEU A 159 -4.33 4.18 -12.47
N SER A 160 -3.31 3.33 -12.38
CA SER A 160 -2.09 3.45 -13.20
C SER A 160 -2.38 3.30 -14.69
N SER A 161 -3.18 2.29 -15.09
CA SER A 161 -3.57 2.11 -16.50
C SER A 161 -4.40 3.29 -17.02
N LYS A 162 -5.33 3.82 -16.20
CA LYS A 162 -6.13 4.99 -16.59
C LYS A 162 -5.29 6.26 -16.70
N SER A 163 -4.28 6.43 -15.85
CA SER A 163 -3.33 7.53 -15.95
C SER A 163 -2.51 7.45 -17.25
N GLU A 164 -2.07 6.25 -17.64
CA GLU A 164 -1.34 6.04 -18.91
C GLU A 164 -2.23 6.30 -20.13
N GLU A 165 -3.46 5.80 -20.14
CA GLU A 165 -4.45 6.09 -21.19
C GLU A 165 -4.72 7.61 -21.33
N LEU A 166 -4.85 8.30 -20.20
CA LEU A 166 -5.04 9.76 -20.19
C LEU A 166 -3.83 10.48 -20.77
N SER A 167 -2.61 10.08 -20.41
CA SER A 167 -1.37 10.64 -20.96
C SER A 167 -1.30 10.48 -22.49
N LYS A 168 -1.64 9.28 -22.99
CA LYS A 168 -1.71 9.00 -24.44
C LYS A 168 -2.74 9.90 -25.13
N SER A 169 -3.96 9.97 -24.61
CA SER A 169 -5.02 10.83 -25.15
C SER A 169 -4.63 12.32 -25.14
N ASN A 170 -3.97 12.78 -24.08
CA ASN A 170 -3.50 14.17 -23.98
C ASN A 170 -2.43 14.48 -25.04
N SER A 171 -1.48 13.56 -25.26
CA SER A 171 -0.47 13.72 -26.31
C SER A 171 -1.07 13.77 -27.72
N GLU A 172 -2.10 12.95 -27.95
CA GLU A 172 -2.84 12.92 -29.22
C GLU A 172 -3.64 14.22 -29.43
N CYS A 173 -4.27 14.74 -28.38
CA CYS A 173 -4.97 16.02 -28.41
C CYS A 173 -4.01 17.16 -28.82
N SER A 174 -2.84 17.24 -28.18
CA SER A 174 -1.82 18.25 -28.54
C SER A 174 -1.34 18.11 -29.99
N ARG A 175 -1.19 16.87 -30.49
CA ARG A 175 -0.83 16.62 -31.89
C ARG A 175 -1.91 17.10 -32.87
N LEU A 176 -3.18 16.84 -32.55
CA LEU A 176 -4.32 17.28 -33.35
C LEU A 176 -4.49 18.80 -33.32
N GLU A 177 -4.28 19.44 -32.16
CA GLU A 177 -4.27 20.90 -32.02
C GLU A 177 -3.19 21.54 -32.91
N GLN A 178 -1.97 20.98 -32.91
CA GLN A 178 -0.88 21.44 -33.78
C GLN A 178 -1.23 21.31 -35.27
N ARG A 179 -1.83 20.17 -35.68
CA ARG A 179 -2.28 19.96 -37.07
C ARG A 179 -3.40 20.93 -37.45
N ASN A 180 -4.38 21.14 -36.57
CA ASN A 180 -5.47 22.09 -36.81
C ASN A 180 -4.93 23.50 -37.01
N LEU A 181 -3.98 23.93 -36.17
CA LEU A 181 -3.30 25.21 -36.33
C LEU A 181 -2.54 25.31 -37.67
N ALA A 182 -1.88 24.24 -38.11
CA ALA A 182 -1.21 24.22 -39.42
C ALA A 182 -2.20 24.37 -40.58
N LEU A 183 -3.31 23.62 -40.55
CA LEU A 183 -4.38 23.73 -41.55
C LEU A 183 -5.03 25.12 -41.56
N ALA A 184 -5.23 25.74 -40.39
CA ALA A 184 -5.75 27.10 -40.31
C ALA A 184 -4.81 28.12 -40.98
N LYS A 185 -3.48 27.93 -40.84
CA LYS A 185 -2.49 28.75 -41.55
C LYS A 185 -2.55 28.52 -43.06
N GLU A 186 -2.65 27.28 -43.52
CA GLU A 186 -2.80 26.96 -44.94
C GLU A 186 -4.07 27.58 -45.55
N LEU A 187 -5.21 27.46 -44.85
CA LEU A 187 -6.47 28.08 -45.27
C LEU A 187 -6.37 29.61 -45.33
N ALA A 188 -5.68 30.24 -44.38
CA ALA A 188 -5.44 31.68 -44.41
C ALA A 188 -4.61 32.09 -45.63
N VAL A 189 -3.56 31.33 -45.98
CA VAL A 189 -2.76 31.58 -47.19
C VAL A 189 -3.60 31.41 -48.45
N LEU A 190 -4.36 30.32 -48.56
CA LEU A 190 -5.24 30.09 -49.72
C LEU A 190 -6.30 31.18 -49.87
N LYS A 191 -6.89 31.63 -48.75
CA LYS A 191 -7.84 32.74 -48.75
C LYS A 191 -7.19 34.04 -49.21
N LEU A 192 -5.97 34.35 -48.75
CA LEU A 192 -5.23 35.52 -49.23
C LEU A 192 -4.95 35.44 -50.73
N VAL A 193 -4.59 34.27 -51.26
CA VAL A 193 -4.39 34.06 -52.70
C VAL A 193 -5.69 34.22 -53.50
N ALA A 194 -6.83 33.81 -52.96
CA ALA A 194 -8.13 33.94 -53.62
C ALA A 194 -8.72 35.36 -53.52
N ASP A 195 -8.53 36.05 -52.39
CA ASP A 195 -8.99 37.44 -52.20
C ASP A 195 -8.12 38.43 -53.02
N LEU A 196 -6.87 38.06 -53.28
CA LEU A 196 -6.00 38.71 -54.26
C LEU A 196 -6.29 38.12 -55.64
N ASP A 197 -7.37 38.56 -56.29
CA ASP A 197 -7.67 38.28 -57.69
C ASP A 197 -6.66 39.02 -58.61
N LEU A 198 -5.37 38.73 -58.41
CA LEU A 198 -4.25 39.35 -59.10
C LEU A 198 -4.12 38.67 -60.46
N GLU A 199 -4.63 39.33 -61.49
CA GLU A 199 -4.35 38.94 -62.86
C GLU A 199 -2.84 38.88 -63.11
N GLN A 200 -2.40 37.98 -64.00
CA GLN A 200 -0.99 37.76 -64.33
C GLN A 200 -0.23 39.07 -64.68
N ASP A 201 -0.96 40.07 -65.20
CA ASP A 201 -0.46 41.40 -65.54
C ASP A 201 -0.23 42.33 -64.32
N GLU A 202 -1.01 42.17 -63.24
CA GLU A 202 -0.86 42.95 -62.00
C GLU A 202 0.29 42.44 -61.13
N MET A 203 0.55 41.13 -61.13
CA MET A 203 1.75 40.55 -60.51
C MET A 203 3.04 40.99 -61.22
N LEU A 204 3.05 41.04 -62.55
CA LEU A 204 4.20 41.54 -63.34
C LEU A 204 4.47 43.02 -63.06
N LYS A 205 3.42 43.83 -62.85
CA LYS A 205 3.54 45.24 -62.45
C LYS A 205 4.08 45.41 -61.03
N LEU A 206 3.62 44.62 -60.06
CA LEU A 206 4.12 44.68 -58.68
C LEU A 206 5.57 44.20 -58.55
N ALA A 207 5.97 43.18 -59.32
CA ALA A 207 7.36 42.72 -59.44
C ALA A 207 8.30 43.80 -60.04
N SER A 208 7.76 44.68 -60.87
CA SER A 208 8.50 45.78 -61.52
C SER A 208 8.56 47.05 -60.66
N VAL A 209 7.81 47.13 -59.56
CA VAL A 209 7.70 48.32 -58.68
C VAL A 209 8.75 48.34 -57.55
N GLY A 210 9.48 47.25 -57.33
CA GLY A 210 10.57 47.18 -56.35
C GLY A 210 11.95 47.48 -56.94
N ASN A 211 12.50 48.64 -56.59
CA ASN A 211 13.86 49.19 -56.76
C ASN A 211 14.88 48.39 -57.61
N GLU A 212 15.49 49.14 -58.52
CA GLU A 212 16.32 48.79 -59.67
C GLU A 212 17.69 48.20 -59.27
N GLY A 213 17.71 46.97 -58.77
CA GLY A 213 18.97 46.24 -58.55
C GLY A 213 18.76 44.91 -57.84
N SER A 214 18.83 43.81 -58.60
CA SER A 214 18.65 42.41 -58.16
C SER A 214 17.22 41.84 -58.17
N SER A 215 16.28 42.44 -58.93
CA SER A 215 14.89 41.96 -59.02
C SER A 215 14.71 40.73 -59.93
N GLN A 216 15.47 40.59 -61.01
CA GLN A 216 15.22 39.55 -62.02
C GLN A 216 15.33 38.11 -61.47
N ASP A 217 16.36 37.82 -60.68
CA ASP A 217 16.53 36.49 -60.05
C ASP A 217 15.45 36.21 -58.99
N VAL A 218 14.93 37.24 -58.32
CA VAL A 218 13.85 37.11 -57.33
C VAL A 218 12.50 36.87 -58.03
N VAL A 219 12.27 37.56 -59.15
CA VAL A 219 11.09 37.39 -60.01
C VAL A 219 11.10 36.02 -60.67
N ASP A 220 12.24 35.59 -61.22
CA ASP A 220 12.38 34.26 -61.82
C ASP A 220 12.23 33.14 -60.77
N ASN A 221 12.73 33.35 -59.54
CA ASN A 221 12.47 32.46 -58.41
C ASN A 221 10.98 32.40 -58.02
N LEU A 222 10.28 33.53 -58.00
CA LEU A 222 8.86 33.60 -57.67
C LEU A 222 8.01 32.92 -58.74
N ILE A 223 8.30 33.15 -60.02
CA ILE A 223 7.64 32.49 -61.16
C ILE A 223 7.88 30.97 -61.10
N ARG A 224 9.11 30.54 -60.79
CA ARG A 224 9.45 29.12 -60.66
C ARG A 224 8.71 28.48 -59.48
N SER A 225 8.70 29.13 -58.33
CA SER A 225 8.00 28.67 -57.13
C SER A 225 6.49 28.57 -57.36
N TYR A 226 5.89 29.55 -58.03
CA TYR A 226 4.47 29.53 -58.41
C TYR A 226 4.13 28.40 -59.39
N LYS A 227 4.97 28.18 -60.42
CA LYS A 227 4.79 27.05 -61.35
C LYS A 227 4.87 25.70 -60.63
N GLU A 228 5.80 25.56 -59.68
CA GLU A 228 5.94 24.34 -58.88
C GLU A 228 4.75 24.15 -57.93
N LEU A 229 4.23 25.23 -57.34
CA LEU A 229 3.02 25.23 -56.51
C LEU A 229 1.78 24.84 -57.32
N MET A 230 1.59 25.41 -58.51
CA MET A 230 0.50 25.06 -59.43
C MET A 230 0.58 23.59 -59.87
N ALA A 231 1.79 23.07 -60.12
CA ALA A 231 1.99 21.65 -60.42
C ALA A 231 1.62 20.75 -59.21
N LYS A 232 1.95 21.17 -57.99
CA LYS A 232 1.56 20.46 -56.75
C LYS A 232 0.05 20.49 -56.53
N CYS A 233 -0.62 21.62 -56.76
CA CYS A 233 -2.08 21.72 -56.70
C CYS A 233 -2.77 20.80 -57.72
N ASN A 234 -2.26 20.73 -58.96
CA ASN A 234 -2.76 19.81 -59.98
C ASN A 234 -2.54 18.33 -59.60
N LEU A 235 -1.43 18.02 -58.94
CA LEU A 235 -1.18 16.66 -58.45
C LEU A 235 -2.13 16.31 -57.30
N LEU A 236 -2.36 17.24 -56.36
CA LEU A 236 -3.29 17.06 -55.25
C LEU A 236 -4.73 16.87 -55.73
N GLY A 237 -5.18 17.62 -56.75
CA GLY A 237 -6.49 17.42 -57.37
C GLY A 237 -6.64 16.01 -57.96
N ARG A 238 -5.61 15.50 -58.66
CA ARG A 238 -5.61 14.14 -59.19
C ARG A 238 -5.56 13.05 -58.12
N VAL A 239 -4.86 13.29 -57.01
CA VAL A 239 -4.85 12.36 -55.87
C VAL A 239 -6.22 12.30 -55.20
N GLN A 240 -6.90 13.44 -55.06
CA GLN A 240 -8.25 13.50 -54.50
C GLN A 240 -9.31 12.83 -55.41
N GLU A 241 -9.18 12.96 -56.73
CA GLU A 241 -9.98 12.20 -57.71
C GLU A 241 -9.73 10.69 -57.63
N LEU A 242 -8.47 10.28 -57.42
CA LEU A 242 -8.14 8.86 -57.27
C LEU A 242 -8.65 8.28 -55.94
N ASP A 243 -8.54 9.02 -54.83
CA ASP A 243 -9.03 8.60 -53.52
C ASP A 243 -10.55 8.43 -53.53
N THR A 244 -11.29 9.35 -54.15
CA THR A 244 -12.75 9.22 -54.32
C THR A 244 -13.14 8.05 -55.22
N LEU A 245 -12.36 7.77 -56.27
CA LEU A 245 -12.59 6.60 -57.13
C LEU A 245 -12.32 5.28 -56.39
N ILE A 246 -11.28 5.24 -55.54
CA ILE A 246 -10.97 4.10 -54.68
C ILE A 246 -12.10 3.89 -53.66
N GLU A 247 -12.57 4.95 -53.00
CA GLU A 247 -13.68 4.87 -52.04
C GLU A 247 -14.98 4.37 -52.69
N VAL A 248 -15.29 4.82 -53.92
CA VAL A 248 -16.45 4.31 -54.68
C VAL A 248 -16.28 2.83 -55.01
N LYS A 249 -15.06 2.41 -55.37
CA LYS A 249 -14.76 1.01 -55.69
C LYS A 249 -14.83 0.09 -54.46
N ASP A 250 -14.33 0.54 -53.32
CA ASP A 250 -14.40 -0.20 -52.06
C ASP A 250 -15.85 -0.34 -51.57
N ASN A 251 -16.66 0.71 -51.74
CA ASN A 251 -18.09 0.66 -51.45
C ASN A 251 -18.86 -0.27 -52.40
N GLU A 252 -18.47 -0.36 -53.67
CA GLU A 252 -19.03 -1.31 -54.63
C GLU A 252 -18.66 -2.76 -54.28
N VAL A 253 -17.41 -3.01 -53.90
CA VAL A 253 -16.96 -4.32 -53.41
C VAL A 253 -17.72 -4.72 -52.14
N LEU A 254 -17.92 -3.79 -51.19
CA LEU A 254 -18.75 -4.04 -50.01
C LEU A 254 -20.21 -4.37 -50.36
N ARG A 255 -20.79 -3.74 -51.39
CA ARG A 255 -22.14 -4.07 -51.87
C ARG A 255 -22.22 -5.47 -52.48
N THR A 256 -21.26 -5.86 -53.31
CA THR A 256 -21.20 -7.22 -53.91
C THR A 256 -20.98 -8.31 -52.85
N LEU A 257 -20.08 -8.09 -51.89
CA LEU A 257 -19.86 -9.00 -50.76
C LEU A 257 -21.12 -9.14 -49.89
N LYS A 258 -21.86 -8.05 -49.66
CA LYS A 258 -23.12 -8.07 -48.91
C LYS A 258 -24.23 -8.83 -49.64
N ALA A 259 -24.31 -8.71 -50.97
CA ALA A 259 -25.25 -9.46 -51.81
C ALA A 259 -24.90 -10.96 -51.87
N SER A 260 -23.61 -11.32 -51.92
CA SER A 260 -23.17 -12.73 -51.92
C SER A 260 -23.43 -13.47 -50.59
N LYS A 261 -23.69 -12.73 -49.50
CA LYS A 261 -23.96 -13.30 -48.16
C LYS A 261 -25.44 -13.58 -47.90
N THR A 262 -26.34 -13.03 -48.71
CA THR A 262 -27.80 -13.28 -48.58
C THR A 262 -28.28 -14.49 -49.38
N ASP A 263 -27.43 -15.05 -50.25
CA ASP A 263 -27.80 -16.14 -51.17
C ASP A 263 -27.24 -17.51 -50.74
N GLY A 264 -26.73 -17.61 -49.51
CA GLY A 264 -26.06 -18.80 -48.99
C GLY A 264 -26.45 -19.14 -47.56
N GLU A 265 -27.74 -19.36 -47.31
CA GLU A 265 -28.19 -20.00 -46.07
C GLU A 265 -29.04 -21.23 -46.41
N GLY A 266 -28.48 -22.41 -46.14
CA GLY A 266 -29.25 -23.64 -45.93
C GLY A 266 -28.70 -24.90 -46.61
N VAL A 267 -27.82 -25.65 -45.91
CA VAL A 267 -27.92 -27.12 -45.84
C VAL A 267 -27.42 -27.60 -44.47
N VAL A 268 -28.33 -28.27 -43.76
CA VAL A 268 -28.14 -29.03 -42.53
C VAL A 268 -27.30 -30.28 -42.80
N LEU A 269 -26.28 -30.55 -41.97
CA LEU A 269 -25.89 -31.92 -41.62
C LEU A 269 -25.55 -32.03 -40.13
N ILE A 270 -26.33 -32.91 -39.50
CA ILE A 270 -26.21 -33.45 -38.15
C ILE A 270 -24.98 -34.36 -38.10
N VAL A 271 -24.11 -34.19 -37.10
CA VAL A 271 -23.30 -35.28 -36.55
C VAL A 271 -23.21 -35.09 -35.03
N ASP A 272 -23.64 -36.14 -34.32
CA ASP A 272 -23.72 -36.28 -32.87
C ASP A 272 -22.36 -36.24 -32.16
N GLY A 273 -22.38 -35.81 -30.89
CA GLY A 273 -21.23 -35.83 -29.99
C GLY A 273 -21.64 -35.51 -28.55
N ASN A 274 -22.34 -36.45 -27.93
CA ASN A 274 -22.84 -36.44 -26.56
C ASN A 274 -21.73 -36.28 -25.50
N SER A 275 -21.99 -35.51 -24.42
CA SER A 275 -21.58 -35.80 -23.02
C SER A 275 -22.16 -34.74 -22.06
N ASP A 276 -23.30 -35.10 -21.45
CA ASP A 276 -23.71 -34.96 -20.04
C ASP A 276 -23.51 -33.62 -19.29
N SER A 277 -24.62 -32.91 -19.02
CA SER A 277 -25.34 -32.82 -17.72
C SER A 277 -24.67 -31.85 -16.72
N SER A 278 -25.35 -30.85 -16.14
CA SER A 278 -26.57 -30.98 -15.36
C SER A 278 -27.37 -29.67 -15.19
N ASN A 279 -28.69 -29.86 -15.09
CA ASN A 279 -29.78 -28.92 -14.79
C ASN A 279 -29.54 -27.89 -13.68
N ALA A 280 -30.08 -26.68 -13.89
CA ALA A 280 -31.08 -26.08 -12.99
C ALA A 280 -31.94 -25.05 -13.72
N LYS A 281 -33.24 -25.35 -13.88
CA LYS A 281 -34.29 -24.39 -14.23
C LYS A 281 -34.58 -23.51 -13.01
N ASN A 282 -34.94 -22.24 -13.24
CA ASN A 282 -35.96 -21.42 -12.53
C ASN A 282 -36.01 -20.05 -13.23
N SER A 283 -36.97 -19.80 -14.12
CA SER A 283 -38.29 -19.18 -13.87
C SER A 283 -38.26 -17.64 -13.80
N SER A 284 -38.68 -17.06 -14.92
CA SER A 284 -39.29 -15.75 -15.21
C SER A 284 -39.50 -14.70 -14.11
N LYS A 285 -39.11 -13.46 -14.42
CA LYS A 285 -40.05 -12.32 -14.52
C LYS A 285 -39.46 -11.17 -15.33
N GLU A 286 -40.16 -10.85 -16.42
CA GLU A 286 -40.02 -9.64 -17.22
C GLU A 286 -40.35 -8.40 -16.39
N GLN A 287 -39.61 -7.31 -16.58
CA GLN A 287 -40.11 -5.96 -16.40
C GLN A 287 -39.54 -5.06 -17.51
N LEU A 288 -40.39 -4.86 -18.53
CA LEU A 288 -40.35 -3.76 -19.47
C LEU A 288 -40.56 -2.43 -18.74
N MET A 289 -39.68 -1.45 -18.94
CA MET A 289 -40.11 -0.05 -19.00
C MET A 289 -39.75 0.55 -20.36
N GLN A 290 -40.85 0.80 -21.06
CA GLN A 290 -41.10 1.42 -22.34
C GLN A 290 -40.23 2.64 -22.67
N ARG A 291 -39.68 2.60 -23.88
CA ARG A 291 -39.20 3.75 -24.65
C ARG A 291 -40.36 4.21 -25.55
N PRO A 292 -40.72 5.50 -25.60
CA PRO A 292 -41.83 5.95 -26.44
C PRO A 292 -41.46 5.92 -27.93
N VAL A 293 -42.37 5.38 -28.74
CA VAL A 293 -42.40 5.45 -30.20
C VAL A 293 -43.36 6.57 -30.60
N LEU A 294 -43.02 7.33 -31.65
CA LEU A 294 -43.89 7.88 -32.74
C LEU A 294 -43.10 8.94 -33.53
N PRO A 295 -43.46 9.29 -34.77
CA PRO A 295 -43.55 8.46 -35.98
C PRO A 295 -42.65 9.00 -37.13
N SER A 296 -42.32 8.13 -38.07
CA SER A 296 -41.67 8.49 -39.34
C SER A 296 -42.63 9.26 -40.25
N ASN A 297 -42.25 10.47 -40.66
CA ASN A 297 -42.72 11.10 -41.90
C ASN A 297 -41.51 11.61 -42.67
N ASN A 298 -41.49 11.27 -43.96
CA ASN A 298 -40.52 11.69 -44.96
C ASN A 298 -40.35 13.21 -45.00
N LEU A 299 -39.14 13.68 -45.32
CA LEU A 299 -38.88 14.81 -46.23
C LEU A 299 -37.37 14.89 -46.48
N ASP A 300 -37.01 14.49 -47.69
CA ASP A 300 -35.75 14.82 -48.35
C ASP A 300 -35.64 16.34 -48.56
N GLU A 301 -34.44 16.84 -48.87
CA GLU A 301 -34.11 18.24 -49.20
C GLU A 301 -34.08 19.27 -48.05
N THR A 302 -33.09 19.22 -47.16
CA THR A 302 -32.61 20.46 -46.49
C THR A 302 -31.20 20.42 -45.86
N ARG A 303 -30.38 19.40 -46.13
CA ARG A 303 -29.14 19.17 -45.35
C ARG A 303 -27.93 20.02 -45.70
N VAL A 304 -27.97 20.80 -46.79
CA VAL A 304 -26.78 21.58 -47.23
C VAL A 304 -26.64 22.92 -46.47
N SER A 305 -27.72 23.52 -45.98
CA SER A 305 -27.68 24.88 -45.39
C SER A 305 -27.46 24.94 -43.87
N ARG A 306 -27.41 23.80 -43.15
CA ARG A 306 -27.19 23.78 -41.68
C ARG A 306 -25.71 23.59 -41.27
N SER A 307 -24.85 23.13 -42.17
CA SER A 307 -23.43 22.86 -41.87
C SER A 307 -22.59 24.14 -41.73
N THR A 308 -22.84 25.14 -42.59
CA THR A 308 -22.11 26.41 -42.61
C THR A 308 -22.35 27.26 -41.36
N ASN A 309 -23.57 27.23 -40.81
CA ASN A 309 -23.92 27.96 -39.58
C ASN A 309 -23.39 27.30 -38.31
N GLN A 310 -23.04 26.01 -38.36
CA GLN A 310 -22.41 25.31 -37.23
C GLN A 310 -20.91 25.55 -37.19
N TRP A 311 -20.27 25.66 -38.37
CA TRP A 311 -18.85 26.00 -38.49
C TRP A 311 -18.53 27.44 -38.07
N SER A 312 -19.35 28.41 -38.45
CA SER A 312 -19.17 29.81 -38.04
C SER A 312 -19.33 30.00 -36.53
N ASN A 313 -20.26 29.29 -35.90
CA ASN A 313 -20.43 29.28 -34.45
C ASN A 313 -19.27 28.60 -33.71
N TRP A 314 -18.71 27.52 -34.26
CA TRP A 314 -17.56 26.83 -33.67
C TRP A 314 -16.27 27.66 -33.79
N LEU A 315 -16.04 28.32 -34.93
CA LEU A 315 -14.94 29.28 -35.12
C LEU A 315 -15.03 30.46 -34.16
N LYS A 316 -16.24 31.00 -33.95
CA LYS A 316 -16.46 32.09 -33.00
C LYS A 316 -16.14 31.66 -31.56
N LEU A 317 -16.61 30.48 -31.14
CA LEU A 317 -16.33 29.93 -29.81
C LEU A 317 -14.82 29.67 -29.60
N PHE A 318 -14.13 29.20 -30.64
CA PHE A 318 -12.69 28.91 -30.60
C PHE A 318 -11.84 30.19 -30.50
N VAL A 319 -12.22 31.24 -31.24
CA VAL A 319 -11.57 32.55 -31.18
C VAL A 319 -11.81 33.20 -29.81
N ASP A 320 -13.03 33.16 -29.29
CA ASP A 320 -13.38 33.73 -27.99
C ASP A 320 -12.65 33.00 -26.84
N THR A 321 -12.53 31.68 -26.90
CA THR A 321 -11.81 30.87 -25.90
C THR A 321 -10.30 31.08 -25.95
N SER A 322 -9.74 31.24 -27.16
CA SER A 322 -8.30 31.51 -27.35
C SER A 322 -7.94 32.94 -26.90
N LEU A 323 -8.83 33.91 -27.12
CA LEU A 323 -8.66 35.29 -26.67
C LEU A 323 -8.75 35.39 -25.13
N ALA A 324 -9.66 34.64 -24.49
CA ALA A 324 -9.72 34.54 -23.03
C ALA A 324 -8.48 33.88 -22.41
N ARG A 325 -7.87 32.92 -23.11
CA ARG A 325 -6.62 32.26 -22.68
C ARG A 325 -5.39 33.15 -22.86
N ALA A 326 -5.38 34.03 -23.87
CA ALA A 326 -4.31 35.00 -24.07
C ALA A 326 -4.39 36.19 -23.08
N GLN A 327 -5.59 36.56 -22.62
CA GLN A 327 -5.79 37.63 -21.63
C GLN A 327 -5.56 37.19 -20.18
N SER A 328 -5.57 35.88 -19.89
CA SER A 328 -5.26 35.32 -18.57
C SER A 328 -3.78 35.01 -18.35
N SER A 329 -2.93 35.21 -19.37
CA SER A 329 -1.47 35.10 -19.28
C SER A 329 -0.80 36.47 -19.40
N SER A 330 -0.86 37.28 -18.33
CA SER A 330 0.07 38.40 -18.13
C SER A 330 1.05 38.06 -16.99
N PRO A 331 2.34 38.42 -17.09
CA PRO A 331 3.39 37.91 -16.21
C PRO A 331 3.54 38.78 -14.97
N ALA A 332 2.94 38.37 -13.86
CA ALA A 332 3.29 38.86 -12.53
C ALA A 332 3.03 37.76 -11.51
N ASN A 333 4.01 37.49 -10.64
CA ASN A 333 4.07 36.46 -9.59
C ASN A 333 4.54 35.06 -10.05
N LYS A 334 5.83 34.98 -10.40
CA LYS A 334 6.63 33.75 -10.26
C LYS A 334 7.94 34.06 -9.52
N LEU A 335 7.81 34.35 -8.24
CA LEU A 335 8.83 34.07 -7.23
C LEU A 335 8.05 33.66 -5.96
N ASP A 336 8.56 32.65 -5.26
CA ASP A 336 8.05 32.04 -4.03
C ASP A 336 6.85 31.08 -4.14
N ASN A 337 7.14 29.84 -4.54
CA ASN A 337 6.80 28.67 -3.71
C ASN A 337 7.37 27.39 -4.33
N SER A 338 8.65 27.15 -4.09
CA SER A 338 9.30 25.88 -4.37
C SER A 338 10.07 25.36 -3.17
N TYR A 339 9.49 25.42 -1.97
CA TYR A 339 9.98 24.69 -0.78
C TYR A 339 8.83 24.55 0.22
N SER A 340 7.95 23.55 0.03
CA SER A 340 7.15 22.93 1.09
C SER A 340 6.20 21.93 0.45
N MET A 341 6.64 20.68 0.27
CA MET A 341 5.79 19.47 0.18
C MET A 341 6.69 18.22 0.02
N ILE A 342 7.76 18.14 0.81
CA ILE A 342 8.43 16.89 1.14
C ILE A 342 8.64 16.93 2.65
N GLY A 343 7.76 16.28 3.39
CA GLY A 343 7.83 16.24 4.85
C GLY A 343 6.46 16.17 5.50
N GLN A 344 5.75 15.06 5.28
CA GLN A 344 4.70 14.58 6.19
C GLN A 344 4.25 13.20 5.71
N LEU A 345 4.99 12.16 6.10
CA LEU A 345 4.52 10.76 6.16
C LEU A 345 5.57 9.92 6.91
N GLU A 346 5.79 10.25 8.18
CA GLU A 346 6.46 9.36 9.14
C GLU A 346 6.09 9.81 10.56
N LEU A 347 5.02 9.21 11.09
CA LEU A 347 4.74 9.04 12.53
C LEU A 347 3.40 8.32 12.66
N LEU A 348 3.45 6.99 12.56
CA LEU A 348 2.55 6.02 13.18
C LEU A 348 3.03 4.59 12.85
N VAL A 349 4.18 4.23 13.43
CA VAL A 349 4.52 2.88 13.95
C VAL A 349 5.38 3.09 15.19
#